data_AF-A0A7C6FI58-F1
#
_entry.id   AF-A0A7C6FI58-F1
#
_cell.length_a   1.000
_cell.length_b   1.000
_cell.length_c   1.000
_cell.angle_alpha   90.00
_cell.angle_beta   90.00
_cell.angle_gamma   90.00
#
_symmetry.space_group_name_H-M   'P 1'
#
loop_
_entity.id
_entity.type
_entity.pdbx_description
1 polymer ?
#
loop_
_entity_poly.entity_id
_entity_poly.type
_entity_poly.pdbx_seq_one_letter_code
_entity_poly.pdbx_strand_id
1 'polypeptide(L)'
;MKDKTLFRIGVLMISILISFNSFSQEKILSKKIVYEVDIMRSRIEQGSDKDSIAYDYIVDKRFFWQAIDTIIAKAKTKDFYFKTFDKESLSFDTIMKNLRKDYLISFKDTLRDYRAKKLLEDEVRAIRFEEEWTYNPKTMMINKEVIGYNPVIRIDSIKLKDDDLVPYEYFRFELGWVYPKGRSNLKDTLCLIRNIHFTIPIYNKTPYHWWDSHLEPEYSIPYFELYMKKAEEGLIKVYAQPNSTESYTRQEILKRKQFEMMTTIDSQDAYGNIIQKDTIIKGNYSTDNLDYLRFGDEWYFDNSTLHFIKNVNYISPMIQIIGLDGSLRGLMPIYYLRRR
;
A
#
# COMPACT_ATOMS: atom_id res chain seq x y z
N MET A 1 8.15 -51.13 34.10
CA MET A 1 8.13 -51.05 32.61
C MET A 1 7.13 -50.03 32.02
N LYS A 2 6.33 -49.29 32.81
CA LYS A 2 5.30 -48.35 32.28
C LYS A 2 5.78 -46.90 32.04
N ASP A 3 6.88 -46.44 32.65
CA ASP A 3 7.28 -45.03 32.59
C ASP A 3 8.00 -44.59 31.31
N LYS A 4 8.76 -45.49 30.66
CA LYS A 4 9.52 -45.13 29.45
C LYS A 4 8.61 -44.85 28.24
N THR A 5 7.41 -45.41 28.22
CA THR A 5 6.45 -45.23 27.11
C THR A 5 5.73 -43.88 27.22
N LEU A 6 5.31 -43.49 28.42
CA LEU A 6 4.70 -42.17 28.70
C LEU A 6 5.69 -41.03 28.44
N PHE A 7 6.95 -41.18 28.85
CA PHE A 7 7.98 -40.19 28.58
C PHE A 7 8.26 -40.04 27.07
N ARG A 8 8.32 -41.15 26.32
CA ARG A 8 8.50 -41.12 24.86
C ARG A 8 7.31 -40.47 24.13
N ILE A 9 6.08 -40.74 24.57
CA ILE A 9 4.87 -40.08 24.01
C ILE A 9 4.88 -38.58 24.34
N GLY A 10 5.26 -38.20 25.56
CA GLY A 10 5.37 -36.79 25.96
C GLY A 10 6.42 -36.03 25.15
N VAL A 11 7.61 -36.61 24.96
CA VAL A 11 8.67 -36.01 24.11
C VAL A 11 8.21 -35.90 22.66
N LEU A 12 7.56 -36.92 22.11
CA LEU A 12 7.05 -36.88 20.73
C LEU A 12 5.97 -35.79 20.57
N MET A 13 5.05 -35.66 21.53
CA MET A 13 4.01 -34.62 21.54
C MET A 13 4.61 -33.22 21.64
N ILE A 14 5.63 -33.03 22.49
CA ILE A 14 6.35 -31.76 22.62
C ILE A 14 7.12 -31.43 21.33
N SER A 15 7.80 -32.41 20.72
CA SER A 15 8.47 -32.21 19.44
C SER A 15 7.47 -31.86 18.33
N ILE A 16 6.30 -32.51 18.30
CA ILE A 16 5.22 -32.20 17.36
C ILE A 16 4.67 -30.78 17.61
N LEU A 17 4.44 -30.38 18.87
CA LEU A 17 4.00 -29.03 19.25
C LEU A 17 5.02 -27.94 18.89
N ILE A 18 6.31 -28.19 19.12
CA ILE A 18 7.41 -27.29 18.73
C ILE A 18 7.50 -27.21 17.20
N SER A 19 7.31 -28.33 16.50
CA SER A 19 7.26 -28.37 15.03
C SER A 19 6.06 -27.57 14.50
N PHE A 20 4.88 -27.70 15.10
CA PHE A 20 3.71 -26.92 14.69
C PHE A 20 3.86 -25.42 15.00
N ASN A 21 4.46 -25.05 16.13
CA ASN A 21 4.71 -23.65 16.48
C ASN A 21 5.79 -22.99 15.61
N SER A 22 6.86 -23.71 15.27
CA SER A 22 7.90 -23.20 14.37
C SER A 22 7.46 -23.12 12.90
N PHE A 23 6.49 -23.94 12.49
CA PHE A 23 5.95 -23.95 11.12
C PHE A 23 4.88 -22.88 10.83
N SER A 24 4.35 -22.20 11.85
CA SER A 24 3.29 -21.19 11.70
C SER A 24 3.71 -19.78 12.10
N GLN A 25 4.99 -19.54 12.39
CA GLN A 25 5.47 -18.19 12.68
C GLN A 25 5.42 -17.33 11.41
N GLU A 26 4.67 -16.23 11.49
CA GLU A 26 4.72 -15.17 10.49
C GLU A 26 6.16 -14.65 10.39
N LYS A 27 6.58 -14.38 9.15
CA LYS A 27 7.89 -13.80 8.88
C LYS A 27 7.74 -12.32 8.58
N ILE A 28 8.69 -11.52 9.05
CA ILE A 28 8.72 -10.08 8.79
C ILE A 28 8.99 -9.85 7.30
N LEU A 29 8.21 -8.95 6.70
CA LEU A 29 8.42 -8.42 5.35
C LEU A 29 8.88 -6.96 5.39
N SER A 30 8.38 -6.18 6.33
CA SER A 30 8.90 -4.85 6.66
C SER A 30 8.52 -4.47 8.07
N LYS A 31 9.44 -3.86 8.82
CA LYS A 31 9.23 -3.48 10.22
C LYS A 31 8.51 -2.14 10.35
N LYS A 32 8.67 -1.26 9.37
CA LYS A 32 8.10 0.09 9.40
C LYS A 32 8.02 0.67 7.99
N ILE A 33 6.80 0.76 7.49
CA ILE A 33 6.50 1.45 6.24
C ILE A 33 5.69 2.69 6.58
N VAL A 34 6.08 3.83 6.04
CA VAL A 34 5.31 5.08 6.14
C VAL A 34 4.95 5.56 4.76
N TYR A 35 3.66 5.64 4.47
CA TYR A 35 3.16 6.12 3.18
C TYR A 35 1.87 6.92 3.36
N GLU A 36 1.56 7.75 2.36
CA GLU A 36 0.36 8.58 2.35
C GLU A 36 -0.61 8.06 1.29
N VAL A 37 -1.91 8.08 1.63
CA VAL A 37 -2.96 7.71 0.71
C VAL A 37 -3.97 8.84 0.61
N ASP A 38 -4.23 9.27 -0.62
CA ASP A 38 -5.23 10.28 -0.95
C ASP A 38 -6.63 9.69 -0.88
N ILE A 39 -7.44 10.14 0.08
CA ILE A 39 -8.81 9.64 0.25
C ILE A 39 -9.82 10.47 -0.55
N MET A 40 -9.43 11.64 -1.04
CA MET A 40 -10.24 12.51 -1.89
C MET A 40 -9.39 13.18 -2.97
N ARG A 41 -9.83 13.16 -4.23
CA ARG A 41 -9.20 13.95 -5.30
C ARG A 41 -9.51 15.44 -5.12
N SER A 42 -8.62 16.28 -5.64
CA SER A 42 -8.82 17.74 -5.69
C SER A 42 -10.13 18.07 -6.42
N ARG A 43 -10.87 19.09 -5.94
CA ARG A 43 -12.11 19.59 -6.59
C ARG A 43 -11.80 20.43 -7.84
N ILE A 44 -10.73 20.11 -8.57
CA ILE A 44 -10.29 20.87 -9.74
C ILE A 44 -10.67 20.03 -10.96
N GLU A 45 -11.79 20.38 -11.60
CA GLU A 45 -12.40 19.64 -12.72
C GLU A 45 -11.60 19.68 -14.03
N GLN A 46 -10.41 20.26 -14.05
CA GLN A 46 -9.59 20.42 -15.24
C GLN A 46 -8.11 20.17 -14.92
N GLY A 47 -7.70 18.91 -15.01
CA GLY A 47 -6.29 18.51 -15.00
C GLY A 47 -6.10 17.40 -16.03
N SER A 48 -5.29 17.68 -17.05
CA SER A 48 -5.01 16.84 -18.22
C SER A 48 -3.97 15.74 -17.98
N ASP A 49 -3.58 15.47 -16.73
CA ASP A 49 -2.54 14.50 -16.42
C ASP A 49 -3.08 13.06 -16.51
N LYS A 50 -2.92 12.46 -17.70
CA LYS A 50 -3.30 11.07 -18.00
C LYS A 50 -2.33 10.00 -17.49
N ASP A 51 -1.20 10.36 -16.89
CA ASP A 51 -0.15 9.39 -16.53
C ASP A 51 0.17 9.28 -15.02
N SER A 52 -0.74 9.73 -14.16
CA SER A 52 -0.70 9.31 -12.76
C SER A 52 -1.31 7.91 -12.66
N ILE A 53 -0.60 6.95 -12.04
CA ILE A 53 -1.14 5.63 -11.69
C ILE A 53 -2.48 5.84 -10.98
N ALA A 54 -3.57 5.70 -11.73
CA ALA A 54 -4.88 6.09 -11.28
C ALA A 54 -5.30 5.12 -10.18
N TYR A 55 -5.30 5.63 -8.96
CA TYR A 55 -6.03 5.05 -7.85
C TYR A 55 -7.52 5.13 -8.19
N ASP A 56 -8.02 4.09 -8.85
CA ASP A 56 -9.41 3.98 -9.29
C ASP A 56 -10.20 3.32 -8.17
N TYR A 57 -10.47 4.09 -7.11
CA TYR A 57 -11.36 3.64 -6.05
C TYR A 57 -12.38 4.71 -5.69
N ILE A 58 -13.63 4.28 -5.57
CA ILE A 58 -14.70 5.08 -5.00
C ILE A 58 -14.61 4.87 -3.50
N VAL A 59 -13.88 5.76 -2.81
CA VAL A 59 -14.05 5.89 -1.35
C VAL A 59 -15.45 6.43 -1.12
N ASP A 60 -16.27 5.73 -0.34
CA ASP A 60 -17.45 6.37 0.22
C ASP A 60 -16.99 7.36 1.29
N LYS A 61 -16.90 8.61 0.86
CA LYS A 61 -16.47 9.76 1.64
C LYS A 61 -17.14 9.83 3.02
N ARG A 62 -18.38 9.33 3.14
CA ARG A 62 -19.14 9.34 4.39
C ARG A 62 -18.49 8.49 5.48
N PHE A 63 -17.96 7.31 5.15
CA PHE A 63 -17.39 6.41 6.15
C PHE A 63 -16.03 6.89 6.65
N PHE A 64 -15.21 7.47 5.77
CA PHE A 64 -13.96 8.10 6.20
C PHE A 64 -14.22 9.32 7.08
N TRP A 65 -15.18 10.16 6.71
CA TRP A 65 -15.60 11.27 7.55
C TRP A 65 -16.07 10.82 8.93
N GLN A 66 -16.90 9.77 8.99
CA GLN A 66 -17.34 9.21 10.27
C GLN A 66 -16.18 8.71 11.13
N ALA A 67 -15.15 8.11 10.52
CA ALA A 67 -13.93 7.70 11.24
C ALA A 67 -13.17 8.92 11.80
N ILE A 68 -12.94 9.94 10.96
CA ILE A 68 -12.26 11.19 11.35
C ILE A 68 -13.03 11.94 12.44
N ASP A 69 -14.35 12.07 12.30
CA ASP A 69 -15.22 12.70 13.30
C ASP A 69 -15.16 11.98 14.64
N THR A 70 -15.16 10.64 14.62
CA THR A 70 -15.03 9.83 15.83
C THR A 70 -13.72 10.11 16.55
N ILE A 71 -12.61 10.21 15.82
CA ILE A 71 -11.28 10.50 16.38
C ILE A 71 -11.26 11.91 16.98
N ILE A 72 -11.74 12.90 16.22
CA ILE A 72 -11.78 14.30 16.66
C ILE A 72 -12.67 14.46 17.90
N ALA A 73 -13.82 13.79 17.94
CA ALA A 73 -14.73 13.81 19.08
C ALA A 73 -14.04 13.28 20.34
N LYS A 74 -13.39 12.11 20.27
CA LYS A 74 -12.65 11.52 21.40
C LYS A 74 -11.44 12.35 21.82
N ALA A 75 -10.79 13.03 20.88
CA ALA A 75 -9.68 13.94 21.19
C ALA A 75 -10.16 15.20 21.93
N LYS A 76 -11.32 15.75 21.55
CA LYS A 76 -11.95 16.91 22.22
C LYS A 76 -12.38 16.59 23.65
N THR A 77 -12.88 15.39 23.91
CA THR A 77 -13.26 14.92 25.26
C THR A 77 -12.04 14.52 26.10
N LYS A 78 -10.83 14.56 25.53
CA LYS A 78 -9.56 14.12 26.16
C LYS A 78 -9.53 12.63 26.51
N ASP A 79 -10.40 11.83 25.91
CA ASP A 79 -10.38 10.36 26.00
C ASP A 79 -9.16 9.78 25.28
N PHE A 80 -8.58 10.56 24.35
CA PHE A 80 -7.38 10.22 23.61
C PHE A 80 -6.56 11.50 23.30
N TYR A 81 -5.26 11.33 23.09
CA TYR A 81 -4.34 12.37 22.66
C TYR A 81 -3.65 11.95 21.39
N PHE A 82 -3.69 12.81 20.38
CA PHE A 82 -2.80 12.71 19.24
C PHE A 82 -1.34 12.71 19.72
N LYS A 83 -0.44 12.31 18.83
CA LYS A 83 0.98 12.31 19.12
C LYS A 83 1.79 12.96 18.01
N THR A 84 2.98 13.42 18.36
CA THR A 84 4.03 13.65 17.36
C THR A 84 4.51 12.31 16.78
N PHE A 85 5.27 12.36 15.70
CA PHE A 85 5.89 11.14 15.15
C PHE A 85 6.81 10.44 16.18
N ASP A 86 7.48 11.24 17.03
CA ASP A 86 8.31 10.78 18.14
C ASP A 86 7.51 10.33 19.37
N LYS A 87 6.18 10.16 19.22
CA LYS A 87 5.25 9.63 20.23
C LYS A 87 5.05 10.55 21.45
N GLU A 88 5.37 11.84 21.35
CA GLU A 88 5.03 12.83 22.38
C GLU A 88 3.55 13.18 22.31
N SER A 89 2.90 13.40 23.44
CA SER A 89 1.45 13.65 23.47
C SER A 89 1.12 15.07 23.00
N LEU A 90 0.10 15.16 22.14
CA LEU A 90 -0.38 16.39 21.53
C LEU A 90 -1.88 16.55 21.81
N SER A 91 -2.25 17.59 22.57
CA SER A 91 -3.65 17.89 22.85
C SER A 91 -4.36 18.49 21.63
N PHE A 92 -5.67 18.27 21.52
CA PHE A 92 -6.47 18.84 20.44
C PHE A 92 -6.42 20.37 20.43
N ASP A 93 -6.38 21.03 21.60
CA ASP A 93 -6.23 22.49 21.68
C ASP A 93 -4.90 22.98 21.07
N THR A 94 -3.82 22.22 21.25
CA THR A 94 -2.52 22.52 20.65
C THR A 94 -2.56 22.36 19.14
N ILE A 95 -3.21 21.30 18.64
CA ILE A 95 -3.43 21.09 17.21
C ILE A 95 -4.19 22.26 16.61
N MET A 96 -5.30 22.68 17.24
CA MET A 96 -6.11 23.80 16.76
C MET A 96 -5.35 25.12 16.78
N LYS A 97 -4.52 25.35 17.80
CA LYS A 97 -3.63 26.53 17.87
C LYS A 97 -2.63 26.53 16.71
N ASN A 98 -2.00 25.40 16.44
CA ASN A 98 -1.03 25.27 15.34
C ASN A 98 -1.72 25.41 13.98
N LEU A 99 -2.87 24.78 13.78
CA LEU A 99 -3.67 24.91 12.55
C LEU A 99 -4.02 26.37 12.27
N ARG A 100 -4.48 27.12 13.27
CA ARG A 100 -4.80 28.55 13.13
C ARG A 100 -3.57 29.38 12.75
N LYS A 101 -2.41 29.07 13.35
CA LYS A 101 -1.14 29.74 13.06
C LYS A 101 -0.71 29.49 11.61
N ASP A 102 -0.67 28.23 11.19
CA ASP A 102 -0.21 27.86 9.85
C ASP A 102 -1.18 28.38 8.78
N TYR A 103 -2.49 28.32 9.06
CA TYR A 103 -3.50 28.91 8.20
C TYR A 103 -3.30 30.43 8.02
N LEU A 104 -3.04 31.17 9.10
CA LEU A 104 -2.76 32.61 9.03
C LEU A 104 -1.50 32.90 8.21
N ILE A 105 -0.46 32.07 8.34
CA ILE A 105 0.78 32.24 7.58
C ILE A 105 0.51 32.08 6.08
N SER A 106 -0.24 31.04 5.68
CA SER A 106 -0.51 30.74 4.28
C SER A 106 -1.52 31.70 3.66
N PHE A 107 -2.70 31.87 4.29
CA PHE A 107 -3.82 32.62 3.70
C PHE A 107 -3.87 34.10 4.10
N LYS A 108 -3.03 34.54 5.04
CA LYS A 108 -3.07 35.90 5.63
C LYS A 108 -4.45 36.26 6.20
N ASP A 109 -5.21 35.25 6.63
CA ASP A 109 -6.56 35.38 7.18
C ASP A 109 -6.67 34.62 8.51
N THR A 110 -7.53 35.09 9.40
CA THR A 110 -7.76 34.45 10.71
C THR A 110 -8.74 33.29 10.57
N LEU A 111 -8.31 32.09 10.96
CA LEU A 111 -9.15 30.90 10.92
C LEU A 111 -10.21 30.92 12.05
N ARG A 112 -11.43 31.34 11.72
CA ARG A 112 -12.60 31.32 12.62
C ARG A 112 -13.11 29.90 12.85
N ASP A 113 -13.83 29.68 13.96
CA ASP A 113 -14.27 28.35 14.40
C ASP A 113 -15.15 27.60 13.39
N TYR A 114 -16.09 28.28 12.74
CA TYR A 114 -16.93 27.66 11.70
C TYR A 114 -16.06 27.13 10.55
N ARG A 115 -15.04 27.90 10.14
CA ARG A 115 -14.15 27.54 9.03
C ARG A 115 -13.17 26.45 9.45
N ALA A 116 -12.68 26.50 10.69
CA ALA A 116 -11.88 25.44 11.28
C ALA A 116 -12.63 24.10 11.31
N LYS A 117 -13.90 24.11 11.73
CA LYS A 117 -14.78 22.92 11.68
C LYS A 117 -14.89 22.40 10.25
N LYS A 118 -15.17 23.29 9.28
CA LYS A 118 -15.25 22.94 7.88
C LYS A 118 -13.94 22.35 7.34
N LEU A 119 -12.77 22.86 7.73
CA LEU A 119 -11.49 22.27 7.32
C LEU A 119 -11.33 20.83 7.82
N LEU A 120 -11.73 20.56 9.07
CA LEU A 120 -11.64 19.22 9.64
C LEU A 120 -12.61 18.23 9.00
N GLU A 121 -13.80 18.69 8.61
CA GLU A 121 -14.82 17.86 7.96
C GLU A 121 -14.53 17.69 6.46
N ASP A 122 -14.27 18.79 5.75
CA ASP A 122 -14.20 18.79 4.28
C ASP A 122 -12.81 18.59 3.70
N GLU A 123 -11.76 18.96 4.44
CA GLU A 123 -10.42 19.14 3.88
C GLU A 123 -9.39 18.13 4.40
N VAL A 124 -9.78 17.18 5.25
CA VAL A 124 -8.99 15.97 5.52
C VAL A 124 -9.08 15.07 4.27
N ARG A 125 -8.09 15.22 3.39
CA ARG A 125 -8.07 14.60 2.05
C ARG A 125 -7.03 13.50 1.90
N ALA A 126 -6.15 13.32 2.87
CA ALA A 126 -5.21 12.21 2.89
C ALA A 126 -5.02 11.63 4.29
N ILE A 127 -4.53 10.41 4.34
CA ILE A 127 -4.11 9.74 5.58
C ILE A 127 -2.73 9.16 5.36
N ARG A 128 -1.81 9.50 6.26
CA ARG A 128 -0.52 8.81 6.35
C ARG A 128 -0.69 7.58 7.23
N PHE A 129 -0.14 6.45 6.82
CA PHE A 129 -0.11 5.22 7.58
C PHE A 129 1.32 4.91 8.02
N GLU A 130 1.46 4.38 9.23
CA GLU A 130 2.65 3.69 9.72
C GLU A 130 2.27 2.22 9.91
N GLU A 131 2.90 1.32 9.16
CA GLU A 131 2.52 -0.10 9.09
C GLU A 131 3.71 -1.03 9.33
N GLU A 132 3.43 -2.21 9.88
CA GLU A 132 4.31 -3.37 9.88
C GLU A 132 3.70 -4.46 9.01
N TRP A 133 4.51 -5.05 8.14
CA TRP A 133 4.07 -6.07 7.20
C TRP A 133 4.75 -7.39 7.53
N THR A 134 3.93 -8.43 7.65
CA THR A 134 4.39 -9.81 7.83
C THR A 134 3.85 -10.68 6.70
N TYR A 135 4.37 -11.90 6.56
CA TYR A 135 3.80 -12.88 5.64
C TYR A 135 3.77 -14.27 6.26
N ASN A 136 2.78 -15.06 5.85
CA ASN A 136 2.71 -16.46 6.21
C ASN A 136 3.60 -17.27 5.24
N PRO A 137 4.66 -17.96 5.70
CA PRO A 137 5.58 -18.66 4.82
C PRO A 137 4.95 -19.87 4.11
N LYS A 138 3.80 -20.39 4.57
CA LYS A 138 3.09 -21.49 3.92
C LYS A 138 2.24 -20.98 2.76
N THR A 139 1.45 -19.93 2.97
CA THR A 139 0.52 -19.40 1.96
C THR A 139 1.11 -18.28 1.11
N MET A 140 2.21 -17.68 1.57
CA MET A 140 2.84 -16.47 1.04
C MET A 140 1.98 -15.20 1.08
N MET A 141 0.81 -15.25 1.73
CA MET A 141 -0.05 -14.09 1.92
C MET A 141 0.58 -13.10 2.89
N ILE A 142 0.50 -11.83 2.52
CA ILE A 142 0.96 -10.70 3.33
C ILE A 142 -0.16 -10.29 4.30
N ASN A 143 0.23 -9.96 5.53
CA ASN A 143 -0.60 -9.31 6.52
C ASN A 143 -0.05 -7.89 6.76
N LYS A 144 -0.95 -6.91 6.90
CA LYS A 144 -0.59 -5.52 7.16
C LYS A 144 -1.20 -5.09 8.48
N GLU A 145 -0.34 -4.73 9.43
CA GLU A 145 -0.75 -4.16 10.70
C GLU A 145 -0.56 -2.65 10.67
N VAL A 146 -1.65 -1.90 10.83
CA VAL A 146 -1.58 -0.44 10.97
C VAL A 146 -1.22 -0.10 12.42
N ILE A 147 0.02 0.31 12.63
CA ILE A 147 0.54 0.68 13.94
C ILE A 147 0.09 2.10 14.29
N GLY A 148 0.01 2.98 13.30
CA GLY A 148 -0.50 4.32 13.47
C GLY A 148 -0.92 4.97 12.18
N TYR A 149 -1.60 6.10 12.30
CA TYR A 149 -2.05 6.87 11.15
C TYR A 149 -2.17 8.35 11.50
N ASN A 150 -2.05 9.24 10.51
CA ASN A 150 -2.10 10.68 10.70
C ASN A 150 -2.98 11.29 9.61
N PRO A 151 -4.17 11.81 9.97
CA PRO A 151 -5.03 12.51 9.02
C PRO A 151 -4.42 13.84 8.59
N VAL A 152 -4.49 14.14 7.29
CA VAL A 152 -3.87 15.31 6.68
C VAL A 152 -4.90 16.18 6.00
N ILE A 153 -4.92 17.46 6.41
CA ILE A 153 -5.65 18.51 5.71
C ILE A 153 -4.85 18.92 4.48
N ARG A 154 -5.49 18.93 3.30
CA ARG A 154 -4.90 19.48 2.07
C ARG A 154 -5.87 20.46 1.40
N ILE A 155 -5.35 21.60 0.98
CA ILE A 155 -6.06 22.53 0.11
C ILE A 155 -5.20 22.80 -1.11
N ASP A 156 -5.74 22.48 -2.26
CA ASP A 156 -5.08 22.69 -3.55
C ASP A 156 -5.45 24.06 -4.12
N SER A 157 -4.52 24.65 -4.86
CA SER A 157 -4.75 25.82 -5.70
C SER A 157 -4.27 25.52 -7.11
N ILE A 158 -4.44 26.46 -8.03
CA ILE A 158 -4.03 26.34 -9.43
C ILE A 158 -2.98 27.41 -9.69
N LYS A 159 -1.92 27.05 -10.40
CA LYS A 159 -0.94 27.99 -10.94
C LYS A 159 -0.80 27.80 -12.44
N LEU A 160 -0.52 28.89 -13.15
CA LEU A 160 -0.15 28.81 -14.55
C LEU A 160 1.31 28.35 -14.65
N LYS A 161 1.57 27.29 -15.42
CA LYS A 161 2.91 26.81 -15.73
C LYS A 161 2.93 26.44 -17.21
N ASP A 162 3.79 27.11 -17.98
CA ASP A 162 3.97 26.86 -19.42
C ASP A 162 2.62 26.87 -20.19
N ASP A 163 1.79 27.88 -19.92
CA ASP A 163 0.42 28.07 -20.43
C ASP A 163 -0.65 27.06 -19.95
N ASP A 164 -0.27 26.07 -19.15
CA ASP A 164 -1.19 25.11 -18.54
C ASP A 164 -1.56 25.48 -17.11
N LEU A 165 -2.83 25.25 -16.74
CA LEU A 165 -3.31 25.36 -15.37
C LEU A 165 -2.98 24.07 -14.61
N VAL A 166 -1.97 24.13 -13.75
CA VAL A 166 -1.50 22.97 -12.99
C VAL A 166 -1.95 23.07 -11.53
N PRO A 167 -2.61 22.04 -10.97
CA PRO A 167 -2.93 22.01 -9.55
C PRO A 167 -1.65 21.90 -8.71
N TYR A 168 -1.63 22.57 -7.56
CA TYR A 168 -0.56 22.41 -6.57
C TYR A 168 -1.10 22.49 -5.16
N GLU A 169 -0.47 21.77 -4.23
CA GLU A 169 -0.81 21.82 -2.81
C GLU A 169 -0.45 23.20 -2.25
N TYR A 170 -1.46 24.02 -1.97
CA TYR A 170 -1.28 25.38 -1.45
C TYR A 170 -1.16 25.39 0.08
N PHE A 171 -1.88 24.48 0.73
CA PHE A 171 -1.87 24.33 2.17
C PHE A 171 -1.92 22.87 2.57
N ARG A 172 -1.05 22.51 3.52
CA ARG A 172 -0.95 21.18 4.11
C ARG A 172 -0.86 21.32 5.62
N PHE A 173 -1.64 20.52 6.34
CA PHE A 173 -1.54 20.44 7.78
C PHE A 173 -1.82 19.04 8.30
N GLU A 174 -0.91 18.50 9.11
CA GLU A 174 -1.06 17.19 9.73
C GLU A 174 -1.71 17.33 11.10
N LEU A 175 -2.82 16.62 11.35
CA LEU A 175 -3.52 16.70 12.63
C LEU A 175 -2.72 16.09 13.78
N GLY A 176 -1.77 15.21 13.45
CA GLY A 176 -0.97 14.46 14.41
C GLY A 176 -1.25 12.97 14.32
N TRP A 177 -0.31 12.18 14.79
CA TRP A 177 -0.37 10.73 14.72
C TRP A 177 -1.32 10.16 15.77
N VAL A 178 -2.11 9.19 15.34
CA VAL A 178 -2.92 8.34 16.19
C VAL A 178 -2.20 6.99 16.30
N TYR A 179 -1.98 6.58 17.55
CA TYR A 179 -1.42 5.27 17.90
C TYR A 179 -2.45 4.54 18.75
N PRO A 180 -3.32 3.74 18.12
CA PRO A 180 -4.30 2.93 18.82
C PRO A 180 -3.64 2.03 19.86
N LYS A 181 -4.31 1.81 20.99
CA LYS A 181 -3.82 0.91 22.04
C LYS A 181 -4.60 -0.41 22.00
N GLY A 182 -3.90 -1.52 22.23
CA GLY A 182 -4.50 -2.86 22.29
C GLY A 182 -4.64 -3.49 20.90
N ARG A 183 -5.49 -4.52 20.79
CA ARG A 183 -5.83 -5.15 19.50
C ARG A 183 -7.22 -4.71 19.06
N SER A 184 -7.46 -4.69 17.75
CA SER A 184 -8.79 -4.51 17.19
C SER A 184 -9.77 -5.55 17.77
N ASN A 185 -10.99 -5.10 18.10
CA ASN A 185 -12.05 -5.95 18.64
C ASN A 185 -13.01 -6.43 17.54
N LEU A 186 -12.94 -5.87 16.32
CA LEU A 186 -13.77 -6.21 15.14
C LEU A 186 -15.30 -6.15 15.34
N LYS A 187 -15.80 -5.79 16.53
CA LYS A 187 -17.24 -5.80 16.87
C LYS A 187 -18.02 -4.61 16.33
N ASP A 188 -17.39 -3.45 16.24
CA ASP A 188 -18.01 -2.20 15.79
C ASP A 188 -17.09 -1.57 14.72
N THR A 189 -17.17 -2.13 13.51
CA THR A 189 -16.31 -1.74 12.40
C THR A 189 -17.10 -1.04 11.29
N LEU A 190 -16.57 0.08 10.80
CA LEU A 190 -17.02 0.75 9.60
C LEU A 190 -16.24 0.22 8.42
N CYS A 191 -16.93 -0.27 7.39
CA CYS A 191 -16.29 -0.64 6.13
C CYS A 191 -15.99 0.63 5.34
N LEU A 192 -14.72 0.98 5.21
CA LEU A 192 -14.29 2.21 4.56
C LEU A 192 -14.17 2.06 3.05
N ILE A 193 -13.58 0.94 2.62
CA ILE A 193 -13.38 0.63 1.21
C ILE A 193 -13.28 -0.87 1.01
N ARG A 194 -13.78 -1.34 -0.14
CA ARG A 194 -13.63 -2.73 -0.59
C ARG A 194 -12.91 -2.76 -1.91
N ASN A 195 -12.07 -3.78 -2.10
CA ASN A 195 -11.34 -4.03 -3.34
C ASN A 195 -10.52 -2.82 -3.81
N ILE A 196 -9.86 -2.11 -2.88
CA ILE A 196 -8.92 -1.05 -3.25
C ILE A 196 -7.70 -1.70 -3.90
N HIS A 197 -7.36 -1.24 -5.12
CA HIS A 197 -6.16 -1.70 -5.80
C HIS A 197 -5.08 -0.63 -5.70
N PHE A 198 -3.92 -0.99 -5.18
CA PHE A 198 -2.77 -0.10 -5.15
C PHE A 198 -1.49 -0.83 -5.50
N THR A 199 -0.56 -0.10 -6.10
CA THR A 199 0.73 -0.61 -6.54
C THR A 199 1.81 0.26 -5.89
N ILE A 200 2.77 -0.38 -5.23
CA ILE A 200 3.90 0.31 -4.59
C ILE A 200 5.22 -0.17 -5.18
N PRO A 201 6.25 0.68 -5.26
CA PRO A 201 7.60 0.23 -5.60
C PRO A 201 8.17 -0.61 -4.45
N ILE A 202 8.73 -1.77 -4.77
CA ILE A 202 9.42 -2.66 -3.81
C ILE A 202 10.71 -2.00 -3.34
N TYR A 203 11.49 -1.49 -4.29
CA TYR A 203 12.76 -0.82 -4.07
C TYR A 203 12.82 0.44 -4.93
N ASN A 204 12.94 1.61 -4.31
CA ASN A 204 13.28 2.82 -5.03
C ASN A 204 14.81 2.92 -5.12
N LYS A 205 15.37 2.73 -6.33
CA LYS A 205 16.82 2.87 -6.60
C LYS A 205 17.31 4.30 -6.35
N THR A 206 16.42 5.29 -6.44
CA THR A 206 16.68 6.72 -6.23
C THR A 206 15.63 7.32 -5.30
N PRO A 207 15.66 6.98 -3.99
CA PRO A 207 14.70 7.52 -3.05
C PRO A 207 14.89 9.03 -2.92
N TYR A 208 13.83 9.82 -3.09
CA TYR A 208 13.84 11.26 -2.80
C TYR A 208 13.80 11.49 -1.27
N HIS A 209 13.17 10.58 -0.54
CA HIS A 209 13.14 10.47 0.92
C HIS A 209 13.42 9.05 1.40
N TRP A 210 13.91 8.90 2.64
CA TRP A 210 14.25 7.60 3.22
C TRP A 210 13.06 6.63 3.33
N TRP A 211 11.82 7.12 3.23
CA TRP A 211 10.59 6.32 3.21
C TRP A 211 10.11 5.95 1.80
N ASP A 212 10.79 6.37 0.72
CA ASP A 212 10.36 6.11 -0.65
C ASP A 212 10.64 4.67 -1.12
N SER A 213 11.53 3.96 -0.42
CA SER A 213 11.70 2.51 -0.55
C SER A 213 10.81 1.83 0.47
N HIS A 214 9.74 1.19 0.00
CA HIS A 214 8.70 0.69 0.89
C HIS A 214 9.07 -0.66 1.53
N LEU A 215 10.04 -1.41 0.98
CA LEU A 215 10.45 -2.70 1.50
C LEU A 215 11.98 -2.82 1.60
N GLU A 216 12.47 -3.24 2.75
CA GLU A 216 13.90 -3.47 2.98
C GLU A 216 14.40 -4.68 2.19
N PRO A 217 15.48 -4.58 1.38
CA PRO A 217 15.99 -5.68 0.57
C PRO A 217 16.27 -6.98 1.34
N GLU A 218 16.72 -6.87 2.59
CA GLU A 218 16.99 -7.99 3.50
C GLU A 218 15.76 -8.89 3.71
N TYR A 219 14.55 -8.31 3.71
CA TYR A 219 13.30 -9.04 3.95
C TYR A 219 12.54 -9.33 2.66
N SER A 220 12.59 -8.40 1.70
CA SER A 220 11.80 -8.47 0.47
C SER A 220 12.37 -9.44 -0.57
N ILE A 221 13.68 -9.47 -0.77
CA ILE A 221 14.31 -10.39 -1.76
C ILE A 221 14.03 -11.86 -1.40
N PRO A 222 14.31 -12.34 -0.15
CA PRO A 222 14.02 -13.72 0.21
C PRO A 222 12.53 -14.08 0.12
N TYR A 223 11.65 -13.10 0.35
CA TYR A 223 10.21 -13.28 0.18
C TYR A 223 9.85 -13.54 -1.28
N PHE A 224 10.33 -12.72 -2.22
CA PHE A 224 10.00 -12.87 -3.64
C PHE A 224 10.62 -14.13 -4.26
N GLU A 225 11.85 -14.49 -3.88
CA GLU A 225 12.49 -15.74 -4.29
C GLU A 225 11.66 -16.95 -3.84
N LEU A 226 11.24 -16.96 -2.57
CA LEU A 226 10.41 -18.03 -2.01
C LEU A 226 9.01 -18.06 -2.66
N TYR A 227 8.41 -16.89 -2.92
CA TYR A 227 7.12 -16.76 -3.58
C TYR A 227 7.15 -17.36 -4.99
N MET A 228 8.14 -16.97 -5.80
CA MET A 228 8.30 -17.48 -7.17
C MET A 228 8.57 -18.98 -7.17
N LYS A 229 9.51 -19.44 -6.33
CA LYS A 229 9.83 -20.86 -6.19
C LYS A 229 8.59 -21.68 -5.84
N LYS A 230 7.81 -21.24 -4.86
CA LYS A 230 6.59 -21.95 -4.46
C LYS A 230 5.53 -21.99 -5.54
N ALA A 231 5.38 -20.93 -6.33
CA ALA A 231 4.47 -20.93 -7.47
C ALA A 231 4.93 -21.93 -8.54
N GLU A 232 6.23 -21.92 -8.88
CA GLU A 232 6.83 -22.83 -9.86
C GLU A 232 6.84 -24.30 -9.44
N GLU A 233 6.85 -24.57 -8.14
CA GLU A 233 6.72 -25.92 -7.56
C GLU A 233 5.25 -26.33 -7.36
N GLY A 234 4.28 -25.43 -7.60
CA GLY A 234 2.85 -25.69 -7.38
C GLY A 234 2.44 -25.77 -5.91
N LEU A 235 3.26 -25.27 -5.00
CA LEU A 235 3.00 -25.26 -3.56
C LEU A 235 1.99 -24.17 -3.15
N ILE A 236 1.82 -23.15 -3.99
CA ILE A 236 0.78 -22.12 -3.87
C ILE A 236 -0.02 -22.03 -5.17
N LYS A 237 -1.29 -21.65 -5.05
CA LYS A 237 -2.16 -21.42 -6.21
C LYS A 237 -2.09 -19.95 -6.61
N VAL A 238 -1.79 -19.70 -7.87
CA VAL A 238 -1.71 -18.35 -8.45
C VAL A 238 -2.60 -18.25 -9.67
N TYR A 239 -3.03 -17.04 -10.00
CA TYR A 239 -4.16 -16.79 -10.91
C TYR A 239 -3.83 -15.71 -11.94
N ALA A 240 -4.54 -15.73 -13.06
CA ALA A 240 -4.43 -14.71 -14.10
C ALA A 240 -4.89 -13.33 -13.62
N GLN A 241 -5.99 -13.32 -12.85
CA GLN A 241 -6.62 -12.14 -12.27
C GLN A 241 -7.13 -12.49 -10.86
N PRO A 242 -7.38 -11.50 -10.00
CA PRO A 242 -7.88 -11.73 -8.64
C PRO A 242 -9.17 -12.57 -8.58
N ASN A 243 -10.05 -12.38 -9.56
CA ASN A 243 -11.36 -13.02 -9.65
C ASN A 243 -11.38 -14.31 -10.49
N SER A 244 -10.23 -14.78 -11.00
CA SER A 244 -10.19 -15.98 -11.84
C SER A 244 -10.70 -17.21 -11.07
N THR A 245 -11.48 -18.05 -11.73
CA THR A 245 -11.98 -19.32 -11.17
C THR A 245 -10.88 -20.38 -11.15
N GLU A 246 -10.04 -20.39 -12.17
CA GLU A 246 -8.97 -21.38 -12.37
C GLU A 246 -7.60 -20.80 -12.00
N SER A 247 -6.81 -21.60 -11.28
CA SER A 247 -5.41 -21.30 -10.99
C SER A 247 -4.51 -21.79 -12.10
N TYR A 248 -3.41 -21.08 -12.35
CA TYR A 248 -2.39 -21.54 -13.28
C TYR A 248 -1.80 -22.89 -12.85
N THR A 249 -1.57 -23.72 -13.85
CA THR A 249 -0.74 -24.91 -13.77
C THR A 249 0.73 -24.54 -13.73
N ARG A 250 1.57 -25.48 -13.26
CA ARG A 250 3.04 -25.31 -13.26
C ARG A 250 3.60 -24.98 -14.65
N GLN A 251 3.09 -25.63 -15.69
CA GLN A 251 3.56 -25.40 -17.06
C GLN A 251 3.24 -23.99 -17.55
N GLU A 252 2.05 -23.47 -17.22
CA GLU A 252 1.68 -22.10 -17.55
C GLU A 252 2.54 -21.08 -16.82
N ILE A 253 2.84 -21.29 -15.53
CA ILE A 253 3.73 -20.42 -14.76
C ILE A 253 5.13 -20.35 -15.38
N LEU A 254 5.69 -21.52 -15.75
CA LEU A 254 7.00 -21.58 -16.40
C LEU A 254 7.00 -20.93 -17.79
N LYS A 255 5.90 -21.07 -18.55
CA LYS A 255 5.74 -20.39 -19.84
C LYS A 255 5.64 -18.88 -19.68
N ARG A 256 4.93 -18.39 -18.66
CA ARG A 256 4.74 -16.95 -18.41
C ARG A 256 6.01 -16.23 -17.98
N LYS A 257 7.01 -16.94 -17.44
CA LYS A 257 8.35 -16.36 -17.24
C LYS A 257 8.88 -15.70 -18.49
N GLN A 258 8.56 -16.29 -19.65
CA GLN A 258 8.80 -15.69 -20.95
C GLN A 258 7.65 -14.74 -21.27
N PHE A 259 7.96 -13.44 -21.39
CA PHE A 259 7.01 -12.46 -21.87
C PHE A 259 7.47 -11.94 -23.23
N GLU A 260 6.49 -11.65 -24.07
CA GLU A 260 6.70 -11.17 -25.42
C GLU A 260 6.21 -9.73 -25.50
N MET A 261 7.09 -8.81 -25.92
CA MET A 261 6.75 -7.41 -26.15
C MET A 261 6.84 -7.14 -27.65
N MET A 262 5.72 -6.72 -28.24
CA MET A 262 5.69 -6.24 -29.62
C MET A 262 6.22 -4.81 -29.65
N THR A 263 7.22 -4.56 -30.48
CA THR A 263 7.80 -3.23 -30.67
C THR A 263 8.17 -3.05 -32.13
N THR A 264 8.10 -1.82 -32.62
CA THR A 264 8.61 -1.46 -33.95
C THR A 264 10.08 -1.07 -33.79
N ILE A 265 10.98 -1.66 -34.59
CA ILE A 265 12.40 -1.30 -34.63
C ILE A 265 12.77 -0.77 -36.00
N ASP A 266 13.70 0.19 -36.02
CA ASP A 266 14.33 0.64 -37.25
C ASP A 266 15.37 -0.39 -37.70
N SER A 267 15.21 -0.90 -38.92
CA SER A 267 16.10 -1.87 -39.57
C SER A 267 16.57 -1.28 -40.90
N GLN A 268 17.73 -1.68 -41.42
CA GLN A 268 18.14 -1.32 -42.77
C GLN A 268 17.69 -2.36 -43.78
N ASP A 269 17.16 -1.91 -44.92
CA ASP A 269 16.96 -2.76 -46.09
C ASP A 269 18.29 -3.03 -46.83
N ALA A 270 18.24 -3.84 -47.89
CA ALA A 270 19.42 -4.18 -48.69
C ALA A 270 20.06 -2.98 -49.44
N TYR A 271 19.39 -1.82 -49.44
CA TYR A 271 19.82 -0.58 -50.08
C TYR A 271 20.22 0.50 -49.05
N GLY A 272 20.20 0.18 -47.76
CA GLY A 272 20.56 1.09 -46.67
C GLY A 272 19.45 2.04 -46.21
N ASN A 273 18.21 1.89 -46.70
CA ASN A 273 17.08 2.68 -46.21
C ASN A 273 16.63 2.18 -44.84
N ILE A 274 16.27 3.10 -43.95
CA ILE A 274 15.66 2.76 -42.67
C ILE A 274 14.21 2.35 -42.91
N ILE A 275 13.88 1.12 -42.54
CA ILE A 275 12.54 0.53 -42.59
C ILE A 275 12.12 0.10 -41.19
N GLN A 276 10.89 0.43 -40.82
CA GLN A 276 10.29 0.02 -39.56
C GLN A 276 9.81 -1.44 -39.66
N LYS A 277 10.21 -2.27 -38.70
CA LYS A 277 9.78 -3.66 -38.59
C LYS A 277 9.18 -3.94 -37.23
N ASP A 278 7.96 -4.44 -37.22
CA ASP A 278 7.35 -4.98 -36.01
C ASP A 278 8.09 -6.26 -35.61
N THR A 279 8.67 -6.22 -34.42
CA THR A 279 9.52 -7.26 -33.85
C THR A 279 8.98 -7.66 -32.50
N ILE A 280 8.99 -8.97 -32.23
CA ILE A 280 8.66 -9.52 -30.93
C ILE A 280 9.95 -9.70 -30.15
N ILE A 281 10.13 -8.92 -29.09
CA ILE A 281 11.22 -9.11 -28.14
C ILE A 281 10.75 -10.11 -27.08
N LYS A 282 11.54 -11.17 -26.89
CA LYS A 282 11.29 -12.17 -25.84
C LYS A 282 12.15 -11.81 -24.63
N GLY A 283 11.48 -11.51 -23.52
CA GLY A 283 12.11 -11.26 -22.22
C GLY A 283 11.85 -12.41 -21.25
N ASN A 284 12.67 -12.49 -20.22
CA ASN A 284 12.41 -13.32 -19.04
C ASN A 284 12.36 -12.43 -17.80
N TYR A 285 11.48 -12.72 -16.85
CA TYR A 285 11.54 -12.11 -15.52
C TYR A 285 12.20 -13.03 -14.48
N SER A 286 13.03 -12.41 -13.63
CA SER A 286 13.54 -12.97 -12.38
C SER A 286 13.11 -12.06 -11.22
N THR A 287 13.51 -12.41 -10.00
CA THR A 287 13.36 -11.55 -8.83
C THR A 287 14.07 -10.20 -8.97
N ASP A 288 15.12 -10.12 -9.79
CA ASP A 288 15.88 -8.88 -10.03
C ASP A 288 15.07 -7.83 -10.79
N ASN A 289 14.01 -8.26 -11.47
CA ASN A 289 13.16 -7.43 -12.32
C ASN A 289 11.81 -7.11 -11.65
N LEU A 290 11.61 -7.56 -10.40
CA LEU A 290 10.40 -7.27 -9.63
C LEU A 290 10.54 -5.90 -8.96
N ASP A 291 10.04 -4.88 -9.63
CA ASP A 291 10.17 -3.50 -9.16
C ASP A 291 8.97 -3.04 -8.34
N TYR A 292 7.79 -3.66 -8.51
CA TYR A 292 6.56 -3.26 -7.81
C TYR A 292 5.78 -4.43 -7.23
N LEU A 293 4.97 -4.11 -6.23
CA LEU A 293 4.01 -5.02 -5.62
C LEU A 293 2.62 -4.39 -5.66
N ARG A 294 1.68 -5.10 -6.28
CA ARG A 294 0.26 -4.76 -6.30
C ARG A 294 -0.48 -5.48 -5.19
N PHE A 295 -1.41 -4.76 -4.59
CA PHE A 295 -2.32 -5.24 -3.55
C PHE A 295 -3.76 -5.00 -3.95
N GLY A 296 -4.63 -5.93 -3.56
CA GLY A 296 -6.05 -5.70 -3.44
C GLY A 296 -6.44 -5.82 -1.98
N ASP A 297 -6.87 -4.71 -1.37
CA ASP A 297 -7.17 -4.67 0.06
C ASP A 297 -8.65 -4.32 0.33
N GLU A 298 -9.08 -4.57 1.55
CA GLU A 298 -10.30 -4.02 2.15
C GLU A 298 -9.92 -3.31 3.44
N TRP A 299 -10.47 -2.11 3.66
CA TRP A 299 -10.17 -1.36 4.87
C TRP A 299 -11.40 -1.18 5.74
N TYR A 300 -11.16 -1.31 7.03
CA TYR A 300 -12.17 -1.12 8.07
C TYR A 300 -11.62 -0.19 9.14
N PHE A 301 -12.52 0.48 9.85
CA PHE A 301 -12.19 1.28 11.02
C PHE A 301 -12.97 0.78 12.22
N ASP A 302 -12.26 0.37 13.28
CA ASP A 302 -12.87 -0.03 14.55
C ASP A 302 -13.12 1.22 15.41
N ASN A 303 -14.39 1.63 15.54
CA ASN A 303 -14.77 2.82 16.30
C ASN A 303 -14.43 2.72 17.79
N SER A 304 -14.42 1.50 18.32
CA SER A 304 -14.17 1.26 19.75
C SER A 304 -12.70 1.47 20.07
N THR A 305 -11.81 0.89 19.27
CA THR A 305 -10.36 0.88 19.51
C THR A 305 -9.58 1.91 18.70
N LEU A 306 -10.24 2.59 17.75
CA LEU A 306 -9.65 3.53 16.79
C LEU A 306 -8.64 2.90 15.83
N HIS A 307 -8.68 1.57 15.62
CA HIS A 307 -7.77 0.91 14.69
C HIS A 307 -8.27 1.01 13.25
N PHE A 308 -7.36 1.34 12.33
CA PHE A 308 -7.51 0.97 10.93
C PHE A 308 -7.09 -0.49 10.75
N ILE A 309 -7.86 -1.21 9.95
CA ILE A 309 -7.67 -2.62 9.68
C ILE A 309 -7.59 -2.77 8.17
N LYS A 310 -6.49 -3.33 7.68
CA LYS A 310 -6.28 -3.57 6.24
C LYS A 310 -6.18 -5.06 5.98
N ASN A 311 -7.21 -5.60 5.33
CA ASN A 311 -7.25 -6.99 4.93
C ASN A 311 -6.75 -7.11 3.50
N VAL A 312 -5.60 -7.77 3.34
CA VAL A 312 -5.05 -8.07 2.01
C VAL A 312 -5.83 -9.25 1.42
N ASN A 313 -6.62 -8.99 0.39
CA ASN A 313 -7.38 -9.99 -0.34
C ASN A 313 -6.51 -10.68 -1.38
N TYR A 314 -5.61 -9.96 -2.03
CA TYR A 314 -4.70 -10.54 -3.00
C TYR A 314 -3.45 -9.67 -3.19
N ILE A 315 -2.41 -10.28 -3.77
CA ILE A 315 -1.16 -9.62 -4.14
C ILE A 315 -0.69 -10.06 -5.51
N SER A 316 0.08 -9.22 -6.19
CA SER A 316 0.83 -9.60 -7.39
C SER A 316 2.14 -8.82 -7.46
N PRO A 317 3.30 -9.50 -7.46
CA PRO A 317 4.53 -8.86 -7.92
C PRO A 317 4.37 -8.39 -9.37
N MET A 318 5.06 -7.33 -9.74
CA MET A 318 4.98 -6.73 -11.05
C MET A 318 6.37 -6.36 -11.56
N ILE A 319 6.53 -6.45 -12.87
CA ILE A 319 7.72 -6.02 -13.59
C ILE A 319 7.43 -4.72 -14.34
N GLN A 320 8.46 -3.89 -14.50
CA GLN A 320 8.40 -2.77 -15.44
C GLN A 320 8.49 -3.28 -16.87
N ILE A 321 7.67 -2.71 -17.74
CA ILE A 321 7.79 -2.85 -19.19
C ILE A 321 8.45 -1.56 -19.69
N ILE A 322 9.71 -1.67 -20.12
CA ILE A 322 10.52 -0.54 -20.58
C ILE A 322 10.60 -0.62 -22.11
N GLY A 323 10.31 0.50 -22.78
CA GLY A 323 10.47 0.65 -24.22
C GLY A 323 11.94 0.68 -24.63
N LEU A 324 12.22 0.52 -25.93
CA LEU A 324 13.58 0.57 -26.46
C LEU A 324 14.26 1.94 -26.28
N ASP A 325 13.46 2.99 -26.17
CA ASP A 325 13.88 4.36 -25.83
C ASP A 325 14.21 4.54 -24.34
N GLY A 326 14.12 3.48 -23.53
CA GLY A 326 14.31 3.53 -22.09
C GLY A 326 13.11 4.09 -21.32
N SER A 327 12.01 4.42 -21.99
CA SER A 327 10.80 4.95 -21.34
C SER A 327 9.99 3.84 -20.66
N LEU A 328 9.41 4.13 -19.50
CA LEU A 328 8.46 3.23 -18.85
C LEU A 328 7.15 3.19 -19.65
N ARG A 329 6.76 2.01 -20.16
CA ARG A 329 5.53 1.79 -20.94
C ARG A 329 4.38 1.24 -20.10
N GLY A 330 4.68 0.64 -18.95
CA GLY A 330 3.66 0.17 -18.01
C GLY A 330 4.19 -0.85 -17.02
N LEU A 331 3.28 -1.36 -16.19
CA LEU A 331 3.58 -2.39 -15.19
C LEU A 331 2.81 -3.66 -15.53
N MET A 332 3.50 -4.79 -15.61
CA MET A 332 2.89 -6.08 -15.90
C MET A 332 2.86 -6.96 -14.64
N PRO A 333 1.68 -7.43 -14.19
CA PRO A 333 1.59 -8.40 -13.11
C PRO A 333 2.08 -9.77 -13.60
N ILE A 334 2.91 -10.46 -12.81
CA ILE A 334 3.34 -11.82 -13.17
C ILE A 334 2.17 -12.81 -13.04
N TYR A 335 1.52 -12.81 -11.88
CA TYR A 335 0.33 -13.58 -11.52
C TYR A 335 -0.13 -13.19 -10.12
N TYR A 336 -1.40 -13.38 -9.85
CA TYR A 336 -2.04 -12.99 -8.60
C TYR A 336 -2.07 -14.15 -7.60
N LEU A 337 -1.66 -13.91 -6.37
CA LEU A 337 -1.95 -14.77 -5.22
C LEU A 337 -3.13 -14.15 -4.46
N ARG A 338 -4.16 -14.93 -4.14
CA ARG A 338 -5.31 -14.44 -3.36
C ARG A 338 -5.52 -15.23 -2.07
N ARG A 339 -6.10 -14.56 -1.07
CA ARG A 339 -6.63 -15.17 0.14
C ARG A 339 -7.75 -16.14 -0.25
N ARG A 340 -7.75 -17.32 0.36
CA ARG A 340 -8.78 -18.35 0.11
C ARG A 340 -10.08 -18.02 0.81
#